data_AF-A0A831KTI7-F1
#
_entry.id   AF-A0A831KTI7-F1
#
_cell.length_a   1.000
_cell.length_b   1.000
_cell.length_c   1.000
_cell.angle_alpha   90.00
_cell.angle_beta   90.00
_cell.angle_gamma   90.00
#
_symmetry.space_group_name_H-M   'P 1'
#
loop_
_entity.id
_entity.type
_entity.pdbx_description
1 polymer ?
#
loop_
_entity_poly.entity_id
_entity_poly.type
_entity_poly.pdbx_seq_one_letter_code
_entity_poly.pdbx_strand_id
1 'polypeptide(L)'
;MNRSSWYYQPVELDEYNLLLMRILDEQYTRTPFYGVCRMTNYLKRLGHEVNPKRVRRLLRTMGLEAVYPKPKLSQPNPDHKIFPYLLRGLIIDRCNQVWSTDITYIRLERGFVYLMAIIDWYSRYVLKWAGAAGKAASLMG
;
A
#
# COMPACT_ATOMS: atom_id res chain seq x y z
N MET A 1 17.08 -25.80 28.18
CA MET A 1 18.17 -24.90 27.71
C MET A 1 18.96 -25.59 26.62
N ASN A 2 19.21 -24.93 25.48
CA ASN A 2 20.01 -25.48 24.37
C ASN A 2 21.51 -25.38 24.70
N ARG A 3 22.29 -26.42 24.36
CA ARG A 3 23.76 -26.48 24.54
C ARG A 3 24.48 -25.30 23.90
N SER A 4 23.98 -24.75 22.80
CA SER A 4 24.57 -23.58 22.13
C SER A 4 24.53 -22.29 22.95
N SER A 5 23.62 -22.18 23.92
CA SER A 5 23.53 -21.00 24.80
C SER A 5 24.66 -20.93 25.83
N TRP A 6 25.29 -22.07 26.15
CA TRP A 6 26.37 -22.16 27.15
C TRP A 6 27.72 -21.69 26.63
N TYR A 7 27.93 -21.76 25.31
CA TYR A 7 29.15 -21.33 24.64
C TYR A 7 29.07 -19.91 24.06
N TYR A 8 27.93 -19.23 24.22
CA TYR A 8 27.75 -17.88 23.70
C TYR A 8 28.47 -16.88 24.60
N GLN A 9 29.63 -16.40 24.14
CA GLN A 9 30.22 -15.18 24.69
C GLN A 9 29.61 -13.97 23.95
N PRO A 10 29.06 -12.97 24.68
CA PRO A 10 28.60 -11.75 24.05
C PRO A 10 29.79 -11.06 23.38
N VAL A 11 29.76 -10.98 22.04
CA VAL A 11 30.76 -10.27 21.25
C VAL A 11 30.51 -8.78 21.44
N GLU A 12 31.57 -8.02 21.78
CA GLU A 12 31.51 -6.56 21.89
C GLU A 12 30.93 -5.92 20.61
N LEU A 13 30.22 -4.81 20.78
CA LEU A 13 29.63 -4.05 19.68
C LEU A 13 30.74 -3.47 18.79
N ASP A 14 31.10 -4.22 17.76
CA ASP A 14 31.99 -3.83 16.67
C ASP A 14 31.68 -2.40 16.20
N GLU A 15 32.69 -1.52 16.20
CA GLU A 15 32.57 -0.08 15.86
C GLU A 15 31.86 0.14 14.52
N TYR A 16 32.06 -0.79 13.58
CA TYR A 16 31.39 -0.74 12.29
C TYR A 16 29.87 -0.94 12.42
N ASN A 17 29.41 -1.80 13.33
CA ASN A 17 27.98 -1.95 13.59
C ASN A 17 27.40 -0.69 14.22
N LEU A 18 28.13 0.00 15.10
CA LEU A 18 27.67 1.28 15.67
C LEU A 18 27.53 2.35 14.58
N LEU A 19 28.50 2.44 13.66
CA LEU A 19 28.40 3.31 12.48
C LEU A 19 27.17 2.98 11.64
N LEU A 20 26.97 1.71 11.31
CA LEU A 20 25.81 1.28 10.51
C LEU A 20 24.48 1.57 11.23
N MET A 21 24.41 1.36 12.54
CA MET A 21 23.22 1.67 13.34
C MET A 21 22.88 3.15 13.29
N ARG A 22 23.88 4.03 13.41
CA ARG A 22 23.67 5.49 13.27
C ARG A 22 23.10 5.86 11.90
N ILE A 23 23.69 5.35 10.83
CA ILE A 23 23.22 5.62 9.46
C ILE A 23 21.80 5.09 9.25
N LEU A 24 21.50 3.90 9.77
CA LEU A 24 20.17 3.29 9.69
C LEU A 24 19.12 4.10 10.46
N ASP A 25 19.46 4.62 11.64
CA ASP A 25 18.57 5.46 12.46
C ASP A 25 18.20 6.77 11.74
N GLU A 26 19.22 7.45 11.21
CA GLU A 26 19.04 8.68 10.42
C GLU A 26 18.16 8.43 9.19
N GLN A 27 18.35 7.29 8.50
CA GLN A 27 17.51 6.95 7.35
C GLN A 27 16.10 6.53 7.72
N TYR A 28 15.94 5.81 8.82
CA TYR A 28 14.63 5.42 9.30
C TYR A 28 13.79 6.65 9.63
N THR A 29 14.39 7.66 10.27
CA THR A 29 13.73 8.95 10.56
C THR A 29 13.23 9.64 9.29
N ARG A 30 13.98 9.56 8.18
CA ARG A 30 13.57 10.14 6.89
C ARG A 30 12.59 9.27 6.11
N THR A 31 12.68 7.95 6.27
CA THR A 31 11.95 6.96 5.48
C THR A 31 11.43 5.80 6.35
N PRO A 32 10.46 6.05 7.24
CA PRO A 32 10.00 5.04 8.19
C PRO A 32 9.36 3.82 7.52
N PHE A 33 9.00 3.91 6.25
CA PHE A 33 8.44 2.82 5.43
C PHE A 33 9.49 1.93 4.74
N TYR A 34 10.78 2.18 4.94
CA TYR A 34 11.84 1.35 4.34
C TYR A 34 12.06 0.06 5.14
N GLY A 35 11.72 -1.07 4.52
CA GLY A 35 12.05 -2.40 5.04
C GLY A 35 13.53 -2.79 4.87
N VAL A 36 13.90 -3.94 5.43
CA VAL A 36 15.26 -4.52 5.43
C VAL A 36 15.93 -4.45 4.05
N CYS A 37 15.21 -4.79 2.97
CA CYS A 37 15.78 -4.78 1.62
C CYS A 37 16.16 -3.36 1.14
N ARG A 38 15.29 -2.37 1.39
CA ARG A 38 15.58 -0.97 1.02
C ARG A 38 16.69 -0.38 1.87
N MET A 39 16.70 -0.67 3.18
CA MET A 39 17.78 -0.27 4.08
C MET A 39 19.13 -0.89 3.68
N THR A 40 19.13 -2.16 3.25
CA THR A 40 20.34 -2.82 2.74
C THR A 40 20.84 -2.14 1.47
N ASN A 41 19.94 -1.86 0.51
CA ASN A 41 20.31 -1.17 -0.73
C ASN A 41 20.79 0.26 -0.47
N TYR A 42 20.22 0.94 0.52
CA TYR A 42 20.66 2.26 0.93
C TYR A 42 22.10 2.23 1.45
N LEU A 43 22.42 1.32 2.37
CA LEU A 43 23.79 1.14 2.88
C LEU A 43 24.78 0.78 1.77
N LYS A 44 24.38 -0.08 0.82
CA LYS A 44 25.21 -0.41 -0.36
C LYS A 44 25.49 0.79 -1.25
N ARG A 45 24.52 1.68 -1.45
CA ARG A 45 24.72 2.93 -2.22
C ARG A 45 25.69 3.90 -1.55
N LEU A 46 25.83 3.81 -0.23
CA LEU A 46 26.84 4.54 0.54
C LEU A 46 28.21 3.83 0.58
N GLY A 47 28.38 2.69 -0.10
CA GLY A 47 29.63 1.93 -0.14
C GLY A 47 29.78 0.89 0.96
N HIS A 48 28.76 0.63 1.77
CA HIS A 48 28.80 -0.41 2.79
C HIS A 48 28.33 -1.77 2.23
N GLU A 49 29.26 -2.70 2.05
CA GLU A 49 28.95 -4.07 1.64
C GLU A 49 28.37 -4.88 2.81
N VAL A 50 27.03 -4.86 2.92
CA VAL A 50 26.30 -5.52 4.01
C VAL A 50 25.28 -6.54 3.52
N ASN A 51 25.13 -7.62 4.28
CA ASN A 51 24.12 -8.64 4.03
C ASN A 51 22.76 -8.24 4.66
N PRO A 52 21.62 -8.48 3.99
CA PRO A 52 20.28 -8.29 4.57
C PRO A 52 20.08 -8.92 5.95
N LYS A 53 20.71 -10.07 6.24
CA LYS A 53 20.67 -10.72 7.57
C LYS A 53 21.27 -9.84 8.65
N ARG A 54 22.39 -9.16 8.36
CA ARG A 54 23.05 -8.23 9.28
C ARG A 54 22.16 -7.01 9.51
N VAL A 55 21.66 -6.38 8.46
CA VAL A 55 20.76 -5.22 8.55
C VAL A 55 19.52 -5.56 9.37
N ARG A 56 18.89 -6.72 9.13
CA ARG A 56 17.76 -7.20 9.93
C ARG A 56 18.09 -7.34 11.42
N ARG A 57 19.27 -7.87 11.75
CA ARG A 57 19.73 -7.99 13.13
C ARG A 57 19.88 -6.61 13.78
N LEU A 58 20.56 -5.67 13.10
CA LEU A 58 20.79 -4.31 13.63
C LEU A 58 19.48 -3.55 13.85
N LEU A 59 18.57 -3.55 12.85
CA LEU A 59 17.25 -2.92 12.99
C LEU A 59 16.46 -3.50 14.18
N ARG A 60 16.49 -4.83 14.36
CA ARG A 60 15.86 -5.48 15.53
C ARG A 60 16.50 -5.07 16.85
N THR A 61 17.81 -4.99 16.92
CA THR A 61 18.53 -4.53 18.13
C THR A 61 18.16 -3.09 18.48
N MET A 62 17.90 -2.25 17.48
CA MET A 62 17.46 -0.86 17.67
C MET A 62 15.94 -0.71 17.87
N GLY A 63 15.15 -1.79 17.73
CA GLY A 63 13.69 -1.72 17.80
C GLY A 63 13.01 -1.05 16.58
N LEU A 64 13.72 -0.94 15.45
CA LEU A 64 13.20 -0.30 14.23
C LEU A 64 12.46 -1.32 13.34
N GLU A 65 11.19 -1.03 13.04
CA GLU A 65 10.35 -1.80 12.11
C GLU A 65 9.74 -0.87 11.05
N ALA A 66 9.71 -1.30 9.80
CA ALA A 66 9.15 -0.48 8.73
C ALA A 66 7.63 -0.26 8.93
N VAL A 67 7.22 1.01 8.88
CA VAL A 67 5.84 1.45 9.01
C VAL A 67 5.18 1.48 7.63
N TYR A 68 4.32 0.52 7.36
CA TYR A 68 3.49 0.47 6.16
C TYR A 68 2.14 -0.20 6.46
N PRO A 69 1.10 0.04 5.64
CA PRO A 69 -0.19 -0.63 5.82
C PRO A 69 0.00 -2.15 5.76
N LYS A 70 -0.29 -2.82 6.88
CA LYS A 70 -0.23 -4.29 6.94
C LYS A 70 -1.44 -4.87 6.18
N PRO A 71 -1.29 -6.01 5.47
CA PRO A 71 -2.43 -6.66 4.84
C PRO A 71 -3.49 -7.00 5.91
N LYS A 72 -4.78 -6.84 5.56
CA LYS A 72 -6.00 -6.92 6.42
C LYS A 72 -6.69 -5.58 6.79
N LEU A 73 -6.58 -4.54 5.96
CA LEU A 73 -7.48 -3.37 6.05
C LEU A 73 -8.96 -3.68 5.71
N SER A 74 -9.22 -4.84 5.13
CA SER A 74 -10.56 -5.31 4.72
C SER A 74 -11.32 -6.05 5.82
N GLN A 75 -10.81 -6.12 7.05
CA GLN A 75 -11.62 -6.61 8.16
C GLN A 75 -12.63 -5.52 8.56
N PRO A 76 -13.94 -5.73 8.34
CA PRO A 76 -14.94 -4.80 8.80
C PRO A 76 -14.87 -4.73 10.33
N ASN A 77 -14.99 -3.52 10.88
CA ASN A 77 -15.20 -3.36 12.31
C ASN A 77 -16.45 -4.18 12.71
N PRO A 78 -16.38 -5.05 13.75
CA PRO A 78 -17.53 -5.83 14.22
C PRO A 78 -18.78 -4.98 14.50
N ASP A 79 -18.60 -3.72 14.89
CA ASP A 79 -19.70 -2.79 15.18
C ASP A 79 -20.36 -2.21 13.92
N HIS A 80 -19.77 -2.40 12.73
CA HIS A 80 -20.37 -1.91 11.49
C HIS A 80 -21.57 -2.77 11.11
N LYS A 81 -22.73 -2.11 10.99
CA LYS A 81 -23.96 -2.74 10.50
C LYS A 81 -23.74 -3.27 9.08
N ILE A 82 -23.98 -4.56 8.89
CA ILE A 82 -23.97 -5.19 7.57
C ILE A 82 -25.31 -4.89 6.88
N PHE A 83 -25.25 -4.25 5.72
CA PHE A 83 -26.42 -4.02 4.88
C PHE A 83 -26.60 -5.21 3.91
N PRO A 84 -27.83 -5.75 3.77
CA PRO A 84 -28.07 -6.84 2.84
C PRO A 84 -27.91 -6.35 1.39
N TYR A 85 -27.31 -7.18 0.55
CA TYR A 85 -27.27 -6.93 -0.88
C TYR A 85 -28.65 -7.21 -1.50
N LEU A 86 -29.39 -6.15 -1.81
CA LEU A 86 -30.81 -6.23 -2.21
C LEU A 86 -31.06 -6.95 -3.54
N LEU A 87 -30.04 -7.08 -4.39
CA LEU A 87 -30.16 -7.78 -5.67
C LEU A 87 -29.92 -9.30 -5.55
N ARG A 88 -29.63 -9.81 -4.34
CA ARG A 88 -29.38 -11.23 -4.13
C ARG A 88 -30.62 -12.06 -4.43
N GLY A 89 -30.51 -12.96 -5.41
CA GLY A 89 -31.61 -13.86 -5.81
C GLY A 89 -32.70 -13.20 -6.64
N LEU A 90 -32.55 -11.93 -7.02
CA LEU A 90 -33.49 -11.24 -7.89
C LEU A 90 -33.29 -11.71 -9.35
N ILE A 91 -34.33 -12.31 -9.92
CA ILE A 91 -34.39 -12.59 -11.36
C ILE A 91 -34.69 -11.29 -12.10
N ILE A 92 -33.90 -10.96 -13.11
CA ILE A 92 -34.03 -9.73 -13.90
C ILE A 92 -34.38 -10.14 -15.32
N ASP A 93 -35.66 -10.08 -15.65
CA ASP A 93 -36.27 -10.67 -16.84
C ASP A 93 -36.92 -9.63 -17.78
N ARG A 94 -36.82 -8.34 -17.44
CA ARG A 94 -37.33 -7.24 -18.26
C ARG A 94 -36.51 -5.97 -18.11
N CYS A 95 -36.62 -5.09 -19.10
CA CYS A 95 -36.05 -3.75 -19.07
C CYS A 95 -36.62 -2.92 -17.89
N ASN A 96 -35.82 -1.97 -17.40
CA ASN A 96 -36.16 -1.01 -16.34
C ASN A 96 -36.40 -1.60 -14.95
N GLN A 97 -35.92 -2.81 -14.69
CA GLN A 97 -36.00 -3.42 -13.35
C GLN A 97 -34.79 -3.07 -12.48
N VAL A 98 -33.59 -3.04 -13.07
CA VAL A 98 -32.34 -2.70 -12.40
C VAL A 98 -31.50 -1.85 -13.33
N TRP A 99 -30.98 -0.75 -12.80
CA TRP A 99 -30.03 0.10 -13.50
C TRP A 99 -28.67 0.05 -12.80
N SER A 100 -27.61 0.06 -13.60
CA SER A 100 -26.24 0.21 -13.15
C SER A 100 -25.73 1.57 -13.55
N THR A 101 -24.93 2.18 -12.69
CA THR A 101 -24.20 3.42 -13.01
C THR A 101 -22.72 3.18 -12.88
N ASP A 102 -21.96 3.59 -13.89
CA ASP A 102 -20.50 3.56 -13.85
C ASP A 102 -19.93 4.96 -14.15
N ILE A 103 -18.80 5.29 -13.53
CA ILE A 103 -18.03 6.49 -13.82
C ILE A 103 -16.64 6.06 -14.30
N THR A 104 -16.36 6.34 -15.56
CA THR A 104 -15.09 6.04 -16.22
C THR A 104 -14.29 7.33 -16.44
N TYR A 105 -13.00 7.27 -16.18
CA TYR A 105 -12.06 8.36 -16.39
C TYR A 105 -11.34 8.16 -17.72
N ILE A 106 -11.58 9.06 -18.67
CA ILE A 106 -10.95 9.01 -20.00
C ILE A 106 -9.78 10.00 -20.01
N ARG A 107 -8.57 9.48 -20.15
CA ARG A 107 -7.35 10.29 -20.29
C ARG A 107 -7.35 10.94 -21.67
N LEU A 108 -7.15 12.26 -21.69
CA LEU A 108 -6.85 13.03 -22.90
C LEU A 108 -5.42 13.57 -22.82
N GLU A 109 -4.87 14.02 -23.95
CA GLU A 109 -3.53 14.64 -24.01
C GLU A 109 -3.37 15.79 -23.01
N ARG A 110 -4.42 16.63 -22.87
CA ARG A 110 -4.42 17.82 -22.01
C ARG A 110 -5.49 17.78 -20.91
N GLY A 111 -5.66 16.62 -20.26
CA GLY A 111 -6.50 16.51 -19.07
C GLY A 111 -7.24 15.18 -19.00
N PHE A 112 -8.42 15.20 -18.38
CA PHE A 112 -9.29 14.04 -18.23
C PHE A 112 -10.75 14.44 -18.42
N VAL A 113 -11.55 13.52 -18.95
CA VAL A 113 -13.01 13.63 -18.96
C VAL A 113 -13.58 12.54 -18.06
N TYR A 114 -14.55 12.92 -17.25
CA TYR A 114 -15.36 12.01 -16.47
C TYR A 114 -16.57 11.64 -17.30
N LEU A 115 -16.70 10.36 -17.66
CA LEU A 115 -17.86 9.81 -18.32
C LEU A 115 -18.70 9.07 -17.29
N MET A 116 -19.93 9.53 -17.06
CA MET A 116 -20.93 8.81 -16.30
C MET A 116 -21.93 8.17 -17.26
N ALA A 117 -22.23 6.88 -17.08
CA ALA A 117 -23.24 6.17 -17.86
C ALA A 117 -24.25 5.47 -16.93
N ILE A 118 -25.53 5.54 -17.31
CA ILE A 118 -26.62 4.75 -16.72
C ILE A 118 -26.98 3.66 -17.72
N ILE A 119 -26.91 2.40 -17.28
CA ILE A 119 -27.09 1.22 -18.12
C ILE A 119 -28.23 0.38 -17.55
N ASP A 120 -29.15 -0.05 -18.41
CA ASP A 120 -30.16 -1.05 -18.04
C ASP A 120 -29.53 -2.45 -17.97
N TRP A 121 -29.76 -3.18 -16.87
CA TRP A 121 -29.12 -4.47 -16.65
C TRP A 121 -29.64 -5.59 -17.54
N TYR A 122 -30.91 -5.53 -17.96
CA TYR A 122 -31.50 -6.57 -18.80
C TYR A 122 -31.08 -6.40 -20.26
N SER A 123 -31.37 -5.24 -20.85
CA SER A 123 -31.12 -4.94 -22.26
C SER A 123 -29.66 -4.61 -22.58
N ARG A 124 -28.85 -4.27 -21.55
CA ARG A 124 -27.47 -3.75 -21.69
C ARG A 124 -27.36 -2.43 -22.44
N TYR A 125 -28.48 -1.74 -22.68
CA TYR A 125 -28.47 -0.46 -23.37
C TYR A 125 -28.11 0.69 -22.42
N VAL A 126 -27.41 1.67 -22.96
CA VAL A 126 -27.13 2.93 -22.27
C VAL A 126 -28.39 3.77 -22.31
N LEU A 127 -28.99 4.01 -21.14
CA LEU A 127 -30.19 4.83 -20.99
C LEU A 127 -29.85 6.33 -21.06
N LYS A 128 -28.73 6.70 -20.44
CA LYS A 128 -28.24 8.08 -20.41
C LYS A 128 -26.74 8.09 -20.16
N TRP A 129 -26.06 9.10 -20.69
CA TRP A 129 -24.68 9.39 -20.35
C TRP A 129 -24.46 10.90 -20.23
N ALA A 130 -23.43 11.27 -19.47
CA ALA A 130 -22.99 12.66 -19.34
C ALA A 130 -21.47 12.70 -19.23
N GLY A 131 -20.87 13.71 -19.88
CA GLY A 131 -19.45 13.99 -19.81
C GLY A 131 -19.17 15.29 -19.05
N ALA A 132 -18.16 15.30 -18.20
CA ALA A 132 -17.64 16.52 -17.58
C ALA A 132 -16.13 16.62 -17.76
N ALA A 133 -15.64 17.80 -18.17
CA ALA A 133 -14.22 18.05 -18.26
C ALA A 133 -13.63 18.23 -16.84
N GLY A 134 -12.65 17.40 -16.49
CA GLY A 134 -11.80 17.65 -15.34
C GLY A 134 -10.78 18.70 -15.68
N LYS A 135 -10.73 19.82 -14.93
CA LYS A 135 -9.56 20.70 -14.97
C LYS A 135 -8.35 19.90 -14.47
N ALA A 136 -7.25 19.91 -15.22
CA ALA A 136 -5.97 19.54 -14.64
C ALA A 136 -5.70 20.51 -13.50
N ALA A 137 -5.44 20.01 -12.29
CA ALA A 137 -4.94 20.85 -11.22
C ALA A 137 -3.57 21.39 -11.68
N SER A 138 -3.56 22.62 -12.19
CA SER A 138 -2.34 23.38 -12.42
C SER A 138 -1.77 23.75 -11.06
N LEU A 139 -0.98 22.83 -10.48
CA LEU A 139 -0.04 23.15 -9.43
C LEU A 139 1.24 23.66 -10.09
N MET A 140 1.64 24.87 -9.67
CA MET A 140 2.93 25.54 -9.92
C MET A 140 3.13 26.19 -11.29
N GLY A 141 2.91 27.52 -11.28
CA GLY A 141 3.81 28.53 -11.84
C GLY A 141 4.03 29.59 -10.77
#